data_AF-A0A9Y2L3I7-F1
#
_entry.id   AF-A0A9Y2L3I7-F1
#
_cell.length_a   1.000
_cell.length_b   1.000
_cell.length_c   1.000
_cell.angle_alpha   90.00
_cell.angle_beta   90.00
_cell.angle_gamma   90.00
#
_symmetry.space_group_name_H-M   'P 1'
#
loop_
_entity.id
_entity.type
_entity.pdbx_description
1 polymer ?
#
loop_
_entity_poly.entity_id
_entity_poly.type
_entity_poly.pdbx_seq_one_letter_code
_entity_poly.pdbx_strand_id
1 'polypeptide(L)'
;MNIWKRSIWLENSARTFAKHFYKDEWQAALTQRRDKSWPEVVKEAAAQGKEDGHEGMELFAYSVLEVGKLDRQKNEILERATKEILQRLQDGRFRAFGFDHPRTMDTIPVQIPRDAWCDNTKLDSDKLSYQSMTLVDVRIRMAPESVDTEPKKQLRAQPKKTGRPTIKDDVEAAFRALNALGEINVNLSAKAHFDLVRQQLHNTHPQKYPEDGKPGNEGIRPHFTLLFNELKENSKQ
;
A
#
# COMPACT_ATOMS: atom_id res chain seq x y z
N MET A 1 27.77 11.34 -16.55
CA MET A 1 26.50 10.73 -16.09
C MET A 1 25.42 11.82 -15.97
N ASN A 2 24.63 12.05 -17.02
CA ASN A 2 23.76 13.23 -17.15
C ASN A 2 22.32 13.02 -16.64
N ILE A 3 22.06 11.84 -16.05
CA ILE A 3 20.72 11.38 -15.64
C ILE A 3 20.17 12.28 -14.52
N TRP A 4 21.04 12.65 -13.57
CA TRP A 4 20.68 13.42 -12.39
C TRP A 4 20.34 14.89 -12.64
N LYS A 5 20.87 15.50 -13.71
CA LYS A 5 20.64 16.91 -14.03
C LYS A 5 19.22 17.19 -14.55
N ARG A 6 18.53 16.16 -15.06
CA ARG A 6 17.19 16.26 -15.64
C ARG A 6 16.14 15.44 -14.87
N SER A 7 16.51 14.95 -13.70
CA SER A 7 15.63 14.17 -12.83
C SER A 7 15.13 15.02 -11.67
N ILE A 8 13.90 14.80 -11.26
CA ILE A 8 13.24 15.49 -10.15
C ILE A 8 13.20 14.54 -8.96
N TRP A 9 13.54 15.04 -7.77
CA TRP A 9 13.42 14.29 -6.52
C TRP A 9 12.00 13.78 -6.29
N LEU A 10 11.86 12.57 -5.75
CA LEU A 10 10.56 11.93 -5.55
C LEU A 10 9.66 12.79 -4.67
N GLU A 11 10.19 13.31 -3.57
CA GLU A 11 9.47 14.19 -2.62
C GLU A 11 8.92 15.46 -3.27
N ASN A 12 9.60 15.95 -4.32
CA ASN A 12 9.28 17.20 -5.01
C ASN A 12 8.52 16.97 -6.33
N SER A 13 8.30 15.71 -6.70
CA SER A 13 7.77 15.33 -8.01
C SER A 13 6.34 15.84 -8.21
N ALA A 14 5.42 15.54 -7.29
CA ALA A 14 4.02 15.99 -7.37
C ALA A 14 3.91 17.50 -7.59
N ARG A 15 4.66 18.30 -6.81
CA ARG A 15 4.66 19.77 -6.94
C ARG A 15 5.27 20.24 -8.26
N THR A 16 6.35 19.62 -8.70
CA THR A 16 7.06 20.03 -9.92
C THR A 16 6.22 19.70 -11.16
N PHE A 17 5.64 18.51 -11.22
CA PHE A 17 4.79 18.09 -12.33
C PHE A 17 3.41 18.75 -12.29
N ALA A 18 2.85 19.06 -11.10
CA ALA A 18 1.61 19.84 -11.00
C ALA A 18 1.73 21.20 -11.71
N LYS A 19 2.86 21.90 -11.54
CA LYS A 19 3.15 23.16 -12.26
C LYS A 19 3.25 22.98 -13.78
N HIS A 20 3.53 21.77 -14.23
CA HIS A 20 3.68 21.45 -15.64
C HIS A 20 2.36 21.00 -16.27
N PHE A 21 1.63 20.09 -15.62
CA PHE A 21 0.35 19.54 -16.10
C PHE A 21 -0.82 20.50 -15.91
N TYR A 22 -0.86 21.19 -14.76
CA TYR A 22 -2.00 21.99 -14.31
C TYR A 22 -1.56 23.43 -14.05
N LYS A 23 -0.76 24.01 -14.96
CA LYS A 23 -0.15 25.33 -14.75
C LYS A 23 -1.18 26.40 -14.37
N ASP A 24 -2.28 26.48 -15.11
CA ASP A 24 -3.28 27.54 -14.91
C ASP A 24 -4.06 27.33 -13.61
N GLU A 25 -4.48 26.10 -13.31
CA GLU A 25 -5.13 25.75 -12.05
C GLU A 25 -4.21 25.98 -10.85
N TRP A 26 -2.92 25.66 -10.99
CA TRP A 26 -1.92 25.89 -9.96
C TRP A 26 -1.72 27.38 -9.67
N GLN A 27 -1.67 28.23 -10.72
CA GLN A 27 -1.60 29.68 -10.55
C GLN A 27 -2.90 30.24 -9.96
N ALA A 28 -4.05 29.74 -10.36
CA ALA A 28 -5.34 30.11 -9.79
C ALA A 28 -5.41 29.78 -8.29
N ALA A 29 -4.97 28.58 -7.89
CA ALA A 29 -4.91 28.16 -6.49
C ALA A 29 -3.94 29.02 -5.66
N LEU A 30 -2.79 29.42 -6.23
CA LEU A 30 -1.87 30.36 -5.57
C LEU A 30 -2.48 31.77 -5.44
N THR A 31 -3.20 32.23 -6.46
CA THR A 31 -3.84 33.55 -6.48
C THR A 31 -5.02 33.62 -5.50
N GLN A 32 -5.79 32.53 -5.36
CA GLN A 32 -6.86 32.44 -4.35
C GLN A 32 -6.33 32.50 -2.91
N ARG A 33 -5.11 32.01 -2.67
CA ARG A 33 -4.41 32.18 -1.39
C ARG A 33 -4.04 33.64 -1.09
N ARG A 34 -4.12 34.52 -2.10
CA ARG A 34 -4.14 35.98 -1.98
C ARG A 34 -2.99 36.55 -1.14
N ASP A 35 -1.73 36.13 -1.33
CA ASP A 35 -0.55 36.61 -0.56
C ASP A 35 -0.64 36.56 0.98
N LYS A 36 -1.75 36.07 1.56
CA LYS A 36 -1.97 36.08 3.00
C LYS A 36 -1.15 34.97 3.61
N SER A 37 -0.30 35.36 4.55
CA SER A 37 0.46 34.44 5.36
C SER A 37 -0.48 33.61 6.24
N TRP A 38 -0.06 32.40 6.59
CA TRP A 38 -0.84 31.51 7.47
C TRP A 38 -1.32 32.20 8.76
N PRO A 39 -0.52 33.04 9.44
CA PRO A 39 -0.99 33.79 10.60
C PRO A 39 -2.10 34.82 10.30
N GLU A 40 -2.12 35.42 9.11
CA GLU A 40 -3.17 36.38 8.73
C GLU A 40 -4.50 35.68 8.47
N VAL A 41 -4.45 34.53 7.78
CA VAL A 41 -5.64 33.69 7.57
C VAL A 41 -6.21 33.21 8.90
N VAL A 42 -5.36 32.75 9.82
CA VAL A 42 -5.80 32.30 11.15
C VAL A 42 -6.42 33.46 11.94
N LYS A 43 -5.86 34.67 11.86
CA LYS A 43 -6.42 35.85 12.53
C LYS A 43 -7.78 36.25 11.95
N GLU A 44 -7.94 36.23 10.64
CA GLU A 44 -9.21 36.54 9.97
C GLU A 44 -10.27 35.48 10.29
N ALA A 45 -9.92 34.19 10.22
CA ALA A 45 -10.83 33.10 10.59
C ALA A 45 -11.21 33.14 12.08
N ALA A 46 -10.28 33.53 12.96
CA ALA A 46 -10.57 33.72 14.38
C ALA A 46 -11.40 34.97 14.67
N ALA A 47 -11.33 36.02 13.85
CA ALA A 47 -12.22 37.17 13.95
C ALA A 47 -13.64 36.79 13.50
N GLN A 48 -13.75 36.14 12.34
CA GLN A 48 -15.04 35.66 11.80
C GLN A 48 -15.69 34.64 12.73
N GLY A 49 -14.93 33.66 13.23
CA GLY A 49 -15.48 32.65 14.13
C GLY A 49 -15.99 33.24 15.45
N LYS A 50 -15.38 34.34 15.95
CA LYS A 50 -15.91 35.05 17.13
C LYS A 50 -17.21 35.78 16.82
N GLU A 51 -17.33 36.39 15.63
CA GLU A 51 -18.59 37.01 15.18
C GLU A 51 -19.70 35.96 15.00
N ASP A 52 -19.33 34.76 14.56
CA ASP A 52 -20.23 33.61 14.41
C ASP A 52 -20.55 32.90 15.76
N GLY A 53 -20.00 33.40 16.88
CA GLY A 53 -20.29 32.91 18.24
C GLY A 53 -19.42 31.72 18.71
N HIS A 54 -18.37 31.36 17.98
CA HIS A 54 -17.42 30.33 18.40
C HIS A 54 -16.44 30.85 19.47
N GLU A 55 -16.27 30.08 20.54
CA GLU A 55 -15.34 30.39 21.63
C GLU A 55 -14.38 29.22 21.92
N GLY A 56 -13.25 29.54 22.57
CA GLY A 56 -12.29 28.53 23.05
C GLY A 56 -11.81 27.56 21.97
N MET A 57 -12.04 26.26 22.20
CA MET A 57 -11.61 25.18 21.29
C MET A 57 -12.39 25.14 19.97
N GLU A 58 -13.64 25.61 19.95
CA GLU A 58 -14.44 25.66 18.73
C GLU A 58 -13.89 26.69 17.76
N LEU A 59 -13.46 27.85 18.27
CA LEU A 59 -12.81 28.88 17.47
C LEU A 59 -11.49 28.36 16.85
N PHE A 60 -10.73 27.58 17.61
CA PHE A 60 -9.52 26.94 17.10
C PHE A 60 -9.84 25.92 16.00
N ALA A 61 -10.82 25.05 16.20
CA ALA A 61 -11.24 24.07 15.19
C ALA A 61 -11.76 24.75 13.91
N TYR A 62 -12.58 25.79 14.04
CA TYR A 62 -13.06 26.61 12.92
C TYR A 62 -11.90 27.23 12.14
N SER A 63 -10.95 27.84 12.84
CA SER A 63 -9.78 28.47 12.21
C SER A 63 -8.93 27.46 11.44
N VAL A 64 -8.73 26.25 11.98
CA VAL A 64 -8.02 25.16 11.30
C VAL A 64 -8.77 24.67 10.07
N LEU A 65 -10.11 24.55 10.14
CA LEU A 65 -10.94 24.15 9.01
C LEU A 65 -10.90 25.17 7.88
N GLU A 66 -10.98 26.47 8.18
CA GLU A 66 -10.90 27.55 7.18
C GLU A 66 -9.53 27.58 6.49
N VAL A 67 -8.45 27.42 7.25
CA VAL A 67 -7.11 27.23 6.68
C VAL A 67 -7.07 26.00 5.77
N GLY A 68 -7.66 24.89 6.19
CA GLY A 68 -7.75 23.67 5.40
C GLY A 68 -8.50 23.85 4.08
N LYS A 69 -9.54 24.69 4.05
CA LYS A 69 -10.28 25.04 2.83
C LYS A 69 -9.41 25.78 1.82
N LEU A 70 -8.50 26.64 2.26
CA LEU A 70 -7.59 27.35 1.36
C LEU A 70 -6.58 26.43 0.67
N ASP A 71 -6.09 25.41 1.38
CA ASP A 71 -5.16 24.45 0.79
C ASP A 71 -5.87 23.31 0.02
N ARG A 72 -7.21 23.23 0.07
CA ARG A 72 -7.99 22.15 -0.56
C ARG A 72 -7.73 22.02 -2.07
N GLN A 73 -7.88 23.11 -2.84
CA GLN A 73 -7.67 23.06 -4.29
C GLN A 73 -6.24 22.67 -4.65
N LYS A 74 -5.27 23.21 -3.91
CA LYS A 74 -3.86 22.86 -4.08
C LYS A 74 -3.62 21.37 -3.80
N ASN A 75 -4.21 20.84 -2.73
CA ASN A 75 -4.11 19.42 -2.38
C ASN A 75 -4.78 18.55 -3.45
N GLU A 76 -5.95 18.93 -3.96
CA GLU A 76 -6.63 18.24 -5.07
C GLU A 76 -5.78 18.23 -6.36
N ILE A 77 -5.08 19.33 -6.68
CA ILE A 77 -4.13 19.37 -7.80
C ILE A 77 -2.94 18.44 -7.54
N LEU A 78 -2.39 18.43 -6.32
CA LEU A 78 -1.26 17.56 -5.96
C LEU A 78 -1.64 16.08 -6.00
N GLU A 79 -2.84 15.72 -5.55
CA GLU A 79 -3.36 14.35 -5.61
C GLU A 79 -3.53 13.89 -7.07
N ARG A 80 -4.12 14.73 -7.93
CA ARG A 80 -4.24 14.44 -9.36
C ARG A 80 -2.87 14.28 -10.03
N ALA A 81 -1.94 15.20 -9.75
CA ALA A 81 -0.58 15.10 -10.26
C ALA A 81 0.14 13.83 -9.77
N THR A 82 -0.07 13.43 -8.51
CA THR A 82 0.48 12.19 -7.96
C THR A 82 -0.03 10.97 -8.71
N LYS A 83 -1.35 10.87 -8.90
CA LYS A 83 -1.96 9.77 -9.68
C LYS A 83 -1.40 9.72 -11.10
N GLU A 84 -1.28 10.87 -11.75
CA GLU A 84 -0.77 10.93 -13.12
C GLU A 84 0.71 10.54 -13.22
N ILE A 85 1.55 10.95 -12.25
CA ILE A 85 2.95 10.51 -12.17
C ILE A 85 3.04 8.99 -12.01
N LEU A 86 2.26 8.42 -11.10
CA LEU A 86 2.25 6.98 -10.83
C LEU A 86 1.81 6.19 -12.07
N GLN A 87 0.75 6.62 -12.74
CA GLN A 87 0.31 6.03 -14.00
C GLN A 87 1.42 6.08 -15.06
N ARG A 88 2.09 7.23 -15.22
CA ARG A 88 3.17 7.39 -16.20
C ARG A 88 4.40 6.53 -15.85
N LEU A 89 4.67 6.28 -14.57
CA LEU A 89 5.73 5.37 -14.11
C LEU A 89 5.37 3.90 -14.40
N GLN A 90 4.11 3.51 -14.16
CA GLN A 90 3.60 2.17 -14.46
C GLN A 90 3.59 1.89 -15.98
N ASP A 91 3.17 2.86 -16.79
CA ASP A 91 3.19 2.75 -18.26
C ASP A 91 4.62 2.78 -18.84
N GLY A 92 5.61 3.25 -18.05
CA GLY A 92 7.00 3.40 -18.47
C GLY A 92 7.31 4.67 -19.27
N ARG A 93 6.35 5.60 -19.38
CA ARG A 93 6.59 6.95 -19.96
C ARG A 93 7.53 7.75 -19.06
N PHE A 94 7.45 7.54 -17.75
CA PHE A 94 8.41 8.04 -16.78
C PHE A 94 9.31 6.90 -16.31
N ARG A 95 10.56 7.23 -16.00
CA ARG A 95 11.52 6.31 -15.40
C ARG A 95 12.00 6.88 -14.08
N ALA A 96 12.11 6.04 -13.08
CA ALA A 96 12.63 6.41 -11.79
C ALA A 96 13.94 5.68 -11.51
N PHE A 97 14.83 6.36 -10.79
CA PHE A 97 16.16 5.88 -10.45
C PHE A 97 16.40 6.13 -8.97
N GLY A 98 17.09 5.22 -8.31
CA GLY A 98 17.50 5.39 -6.92
C GLY A 98 18.77 4.60 -6.64
N PHE A 99 19.22 4.62 -5.40
CA PHE A 99 20.32 3.78 -4.91
C PHE A 99 19.79 2.77 -3.91
N ASP A 100 20.42 1.60 -3.85
CA ASP A 100 20.14 0.63 -2.80
C ASP A 100 20.65 1.14 -1.44
N HIS A 101 19.96 0.76 -0.36
CA HIS A 101 20.36 1.11 1.00
C HIS A 101 20.98 -0.10 1.71
N PRO A 102 22.16 0.03 2.34
CA PRO A 102 22.94 1.24 2.55
C PRO A 102 23.74 1.69 1.30
N ARG A 103 23.79 3.01 1.09
CA ARG A 103 24.51 3.62 -0.03
C ARG A 103 26.00 3.74 0.31
N THR A 104 26.85 3.25 -0.59
CA THR A 104 28.32 3.48 -0.59
C THR A 104 28.72 4.42 -1.72
N MET A 105 29.96 4.93 -1.71
CA MET A 105 30.49 5.84 -2.74
C MET A 105 30.47 5.22 -4.14
N ASP A 106 30.64 3.90 -4.23
CA ASP A 106 30.67 3.15 -5.49
C ASP A 106 29.30 2.61 -5.91
N THR A 107 28.24 2.92 -5.15
CA THR A 107 26.90 2.42 -5.47
C THR A 107 26.40 3.05 -6.76
N ILE A 108 26.13 2.20 -7.75
CA ILE A 108 25.57 2.61 -9.04
C ILE A 108 24.05 2.75 -8.88
N PRO A 109 23.43 3.81 -9.40
CA PRO A 109 21.98 3.91 -9.38
C PRO A 109 21.33 2.81 -10.20
N VAL A 110 20.22 2.32 -9.66
CA VAL A 110 19.38 1.31 -10.26
C VAL A 110 18.13 1.97 -10.82
N GLN A 111 17.70 1.50 -12.00
CA GLN A 111 16.37 1.84 -12.47
C GLN A 111 15.35 1.06 -11.66
N ILE A 112 14.35 1.78 -11.17
CA ILE A 112 13.25 1.21 -10.40
C ILE A 112 12.25 0.56 -11.38
N PRO A 113 11.88 -0.71 -11.17
CA PRO A 113 10.90 -1.41 -12.01
C PRO A 113 9.53 -0.73 -12.05
N ARG A 114 8.76 -0.98 -13.11
CA ARG A 114 7.41 -0.43 -13.27
C ARG A 114 6.42 -0.99 -12.24
N ASP A 115 6.58 -2.25 -11.87
CA ASP A 115 5.75 -2.96 -10.89
C ASP A 115 6.08 -2.57 -9.43
N ALA A 116 7.10 -1.72 -9.22
CA ALA A 116 7.35 -1.12 -7.92
C ALA A 116 6.39 0.03 -7.57
N TRP A 117 5.63 0.52 -8.55
CA TRP A 117 4.71 1.65 -8.41
C TRP A 117 3.27 1.16 -8.32
N CYS A 118 2.55 1.58 -7.29
CA CYS A 118 1.12 1.35 -7.13
C CYS A 118 0.40 2.67 -6.83
N ASP A 119 -0.93 2.69 -6.96
CA ASP A 119 -1.73 3.91 -6.75
C ASP A 119 -1.61 4.47 -5.33
N ASN A 120 -1.21 3.62 -4.38
CA ASN A 120 -0.99 3.97 -2.98
C ASN A 120 0.47 4.32 -2.67
N THR A 121 1.37 4.35 -3.66
CA THR A 121 2.76 4.75 -3.45
C THR A 121 2.81 6.22 -3.05
N LYS A 122 3.31 6.51 -1.85
CA LYS A 122 3.51 7.87 -1.37
C LYS A 122 4.73 8.50 -2.05
N LEU A 123 4.57 9.73 -2.51
CA LEU A 123 5.63 10.55 -3.12
C LEU A 123 6.15 11.62 -2.15
N ASP A 124 6.01 11.41 -0.84
CA ASP A 124 6.33 12.37 0.22
C ASP A 124 7.75 12.25 0.78
N SER A 125 8.52 11.29 0.28
CA SER A 125 9.91 11.08 0.66
C SER A 125 10.75 10.65 -0.53
N ASP A 126 12.06 10.85 -0.46
CA ASP A 126 13.01 10.36 -1.47
C ASP A 126 13.37 8.87 -1.31
N LYS A 127 12.45 8.10 -0.71
CA LYS A 127 12.64 6.67 -0.44
C LYS A 127 11.51 5.85 -1.05
N LEU A 128 11.84 4.64 -1.49
CA LEU A 128 10.86 3.67 -1.97
C LEU A 128 11.19 2.28 -1.45
N SER A 129 10.21 1.64 -0.81
CA SER A 129 10.32 0.24 -0.41
C SER A 129 9.75 -0.66 -1.49
N TYR A 130 10.54 -1.63 -1.96
CA TYR A 130 10.13 -2.60 -2.98
C TYR A 130 10.83 -3.94 -2.77
N GLN A 131 10.07 -5.04 -2.75
CA GLN A 131 10.59 -6.41 -2.58
C GLN A 131 11.61 -6.58 -1.43
N SER A 132 11.29 -6.06 -0.24
CA SER A 132 12.17 -6.07 0.95
C SER A 132 13.46 -5.23 0.82
N MET A 133 13.61 -4.47 -0.26
CA MET A 133 14.68 -3.49 -0.45
C MET A 133 14.15 -2.09 -0.19
N THR A 134 15.03 -1.22 0.31
CA THR A 134 14.74 0.22 0.45
C THR A 134 15.65 0.97 -0.49
N LEU A 135 15.05 1.62 -1.47
CA LEU A 135 15.74 2.53 -2.39
C LEU A 135 15.75 3.93 -1.78
N VAL A 136 16.87 4.62 -1.87
CA VAL A 136 17.09 5.98 -1.38
C VAL A 136 17.50 6.90 -2.52
N ASP A 137 17.38 8.20 -2.28
CA ASP A 137 17.62 9.28 -3.23
C ASP A 137 16.87 9.09 -4.54
N VAL A 138 15.60 8.68 -4.44
CA VAL A 138 14.78 8.34 -5.59
C VAL A 138 14.48 9.60 -6.40
N ARG A 139 14.69 9.54 -7.72
CA ARG A 139 14.36 10.62 -8.65
C ARG A 139 13.65 10.12 -9.89
N ILE A 140 12.67 10.90 -10.34
CA ILE A 140 11.84 10.64 -11.52
C ILE A 140 12.35 11.46 -12.70
N ARG A 141 12.36 10.86 -13.87
CA ARG A 141 12.70 11.50 -15.14
C ARG A 141 11.63 11.18 -16.18
N MET A 142 11.25 12.18 -16.95
CA MET A 142 10.48 11.98 -18.17
C MET A 142 11.34 11.26 -19.20
N ALA A 143 10.93 10.07 -19.65
CA ALA A 143 11.65 9.37 -20.69
C ALA A 143 11.25 9.96 -22.05
N PRO A 144 12.19 10.47 -22.86
CA PRO A 144 11.89 10.72 -24.27
C PRO A 144 11.67 9.36 -24.96
N GLU A 145 10.74 9.30 -25.93
CA GLU A 145 10.40 8.08 -26.68
C GLU A 145 11.62 7.41 -27.34
N SER A 146 12.72 8.13 -27.56
CA SER A 146 13.84 7.71 -28.40
C SER A 146 15.18 7.48 -27.67
N VAL A 147 15.26 7.62 -26.34
CA VAL A 147 16.55 7.46 -25.63
C VAL A 147 16.50 6.34 -24.62
N ASP A 148 16.61 5.11 -25.14
CA ASP A 148 17.07 3.96 -24.37
C ASP A 148 18.56 4.10 -24.07
N THR A 149 18.88 4.89 -23.05
CA THR A 149 20.07 4.56 -22.26
C THR A 149 19.62 3.47 -21.31
N GLU A 150 19.86 2.21 -21.69
CA GLU A 150 19.68 1.09 -20.79
C GLU A 150 20.46 1.38 -19.49
N PRO A 151 19.81 1.27 -18.31
CA PRO A 151 20.56 1.32 -17.07
C PRO A 151 21.52 0.12 -17.04
N LYS A 152 22.77 0.35 -16.61
CA LYS A 152 23.77 -0.73 -16.43
C LYS A 152 23.30 -1.83 -15.47
N LYS A 153 22.31 -1.53 -14.63
CA LYS A 153 21.68 -2.46 -13.68
C LYS A 153 20.17 -2.18 -13.63
N GLN A 154 19.38 -3.06 -14.23
CA GLN A 154 17.94 -3.14 -13.97
C GLN A 154 17.72 -3.95 -12.70
N LEU A 155 16.92 -3.46 -11.76
CA LEU A 155 16.36 -4.34 -10.74
C LEU A 155 15.50 -5.35 -11.48
N ARG A 156 15.91 -6.63 -11.52
CA ARG A 156 15.02 -7.67 -12.04
C ARG A 156 13.90 -7.81 -11.04
N ALA A 157 12.66 -7.54 -11.46
CA ALA A 157 11.48 -7.91 -10.69
C ALA A 157 11.62 -9.40 -10.38
N GLN A 158 11.84 -9.75 -9.11
CA GLN A 158 11.83 -11.16 -8.75
C GLN A 158 10.41 -11.67 -9.00
N PRO A 159 10.23 -12.86 -9.61
CA PRO A 159 8.91 -13.45 -9.71
C PRO A 159 8.32 -13.50 -8.30
N LYS A 160 7.12 -12.94 -8.13
CA LYS A 160 6.39 -13.01 -6.87
C LYS A 160 6.41 -14.49 -6.46
N LYS A 161 7.08 -14.82 -5.36
CA LYS A 161 7.05 -16.17 -4.81
C LYS A 161 5.58 -16.46 -4.53
N THR A 162 4.96 -17.30 -5.36
CA THR A 162 3.62 -17.82 -5.11
C THR A 162 3.67 -18.40 -3.70
N GLY A 163 2.94 -17.79 -2.77
CA GLY A 163 2.90 -18.27 -1.40
C GLY A 163 2.49 -19.74 -1.39
N ARG A 164 2.85 -20.47 -0.33
CA ARG A 164 2.36 -21.84 -0.12
C ARG A 164 0.83 -21.83 -0.33
N PRO A 165 0.27 -22.70 -1.19
CA PRO A 165 -1.17 -22.74 -1.42
C PRO A 165 -1.90 -22.81 -0.10
N THR A 166 -2.95 -21.99 0.05
CA THR A 166 -3.78 -22.02 1.27
C THR A 166 -4.38 -23.42 1.45
N ILE A 167 -4.47 -23.86 2.69
CA ILE A 167 -5.07 -25.15 3.07
C ILE A 167 -6.50 -24.99 3.57
N LYS A 168 -7.02 -23.75 3.58
CA LYS A 168 -8.34 -23.39 4.11
C LYS A 168 -9.44 -24.28 3.52
N ASP A 169 -9.59 -24.25 2.20
CA ASP A 169 -10.70 -24.91 1.51
C ASP A 169 -10.69 -26.43 1.76
N ASP A 170 -9.50 -27.03 1.80
CA ASP A 170 -9.36 -28.46 2.06
C ASP A 170 -9.72 -28.80 3.52
N VAL A 171 -9.34 -27.96 4.49
CA VAL A 171 -9.69 -28.15 5.91
C VAL A 171 -11.20 -28.00 6.12
N GLU A 172 -11.85 -27.04 5.46
CA GLU A 172 -13.31 -26.88 5.54
C GLU A 172 -14.05 -28.06 4.91
N ALA A 173 -13.58 -28.56 3.76
CA ALA A 173 -14.13 -29.75 3.12
C ALA A 173 -13.96 -31.00 4.01
N ALA A 174 -12.78 -31.17 4.61
CA ALA A 174 -12.52 -32.27 5.54
C ALA A 174 -13.42 -32.20 6.78
N PHE A 175 -13.62 -31.00 7.36
CA PHE A 175 -14.55 -30.81 8.48
C PHE A 175 -15.97 -31.25 8.12
N ARG A 176 -16.50 -30.78 6.98
CA ARG A 176 -17.86 -31.12 6.54
C ARG A 176 -18.03 -32.61 6.29
N ALA A 177 -17.04 -33.26 5.68
CA ALA A 177 -17.05 -34.71 5.46
C ALA A 177 -17.06 -35.49 6.78
N LEU A 178 -16.16 -35.15 7.72
CA LEU A 178 -16.11 -35.79 9.04
C LEU A 178 -17.38 -35.55 9.85
N ASN A 179 -17.97 -34.36 9.77
CA ASN A 179 -19.23 -34.05 10.44
C ASN A 179 -20.40 -34.86 9.85
N ALA A 180 -20.46 -34.99 8.52
CA ALA A 180 -21.48 -35.81 7.86
C ALA A 180 -21.37 -37.31 8.21
N LEU A 181 -20.15 -37.77 8.55
CA LEU A 181 -19.90 -39.13 9.04
C LEU A 181 -20.15 -39.31 10.55
N GLY A 182 -20.45 -38.23 11.29
CA GLY A 182 -20.63 -38.27 12.74
C GLY A 182 -19.32 -38.40 13.53
N GLU A 183 -18.16 -38.20 12.89
CA GLU A 183 -16.82 -38.33 13.50
C GLU A 183 -16.40 -37.09 14.30
N ILE A 184 -17.18 -36.00 14.22
CA ILE A 184 -16.94 -34.77 14.98
C ILE A 184 -17.77 -34.78 16.27
N ASN A 185 -17.08 -34.93 17.40
CA ASN A 185 -17.71 -34.93 18.72
C ASN A 185 -17.57 -33.57 19.40
N VAL A 186 -18.67 -32.81 19.46
CA VAL A 186 -18.72 -31.46 20.07
C VAL A 186 -18.43 -31.42 21.58
N ASN A 187 -18.47 -32.57 22.25
CA ASN A 187 -18.13 -32.71 23.67
C ASN A 187 -16.62 -32.78 23.92
N LEU A 188 -15.82 -33.07 22.88
CA LEU A 188 -14.37 -33.04 22.94
C LEU A 188 -13.83 -31.65 22.57
N SER A 189 -12.53 -31.43 22.79
CA SER A 189 -11.88 -30.21 22.31
C SER A 189 -11.68 -30.24 20.79
N ALA A 190 -11.68 -29.09 20.13
CA ALA A 190 -11.40 -29.00 18.69
C ALA A 190 -10.07 -29.67 18.31
N LYS A 191 -9.05 -29.53 19.17
CA LYS A 191 -7.72 -30.14 19.01
C LYS A 191 -7.76 -31.66 18.93
N ALA A 192 -8.70 -32.32 19.60
CA ALA A 192 -8.82 -33.78 19.60
C ALA A 192 -9.12 -34.35 18.20
N HIS A 193 -9.67 -33.54 17.30
CA HIS A 193 -10.06 -33.95 15.96
C HIS A 193 -9.00 -33.62 14.89
N PHE A 194 -7.88 -32.96 15.25
CA PHE A 194 -6.90 -32.53 14.25
C PHE A 194 -6.23 -33.70 13.54
N ASP A 195 -6.04 -34.84 14.21
CA ASP A 195 -5.51 -36.04 13.56
C ASP A 195 -6.49 -36.66 12.58
N LEU A 196 -7.80 -36.64 12.88
CA LEU A 196 -8.85 -37.05 11.95
C LEU A 196 -8.86 -36.17 10.71
N VAL A 197 -8.73 -34.85 10.89
CA VAL A 197 -8.63 -33.90 9.76
C VAL A 197 -7.40 -34.20 8.90
N ARG A 198 -6.23 -34.47 9.50
CA ARG A 198 -5.03 -34.86 8.74
C ARG A 198 -5.25 -36.13 7.92
N GLN A 199 -5.85 -37.14 8.54
CA GLN A 199 -6.12 -38.40 7.87
C GLN A 199 -7.09 -38.19 6.70
N GLN A 200 -8.14 -37.40 6.90
CA GLN A 200 -9.10 -37.07 5.85
C GLN A 200 -8.45 -36.28 4.69
N LEU A 201 -7.58 -35.32 5.00
CA LEU A 201 -6.82 -34.56 4.01
C LEU A 201 -5.87 -35.46 3.19
N HIS A 202 -5.17 -36.38 3.87
CA HIS A 202 -4.30 -37.36 3.21
C HIS A 202 -5.09 -38.29 2.29
N ASN A 203 -6.23 -38.82 2.76
CA ASN A 203 -7.07 -39.73 1.99
C ASN A 203 -7.66 -39.05 0.73
N THR A 204 -8.03 -37.78 0.84
CA THR A 204 -8.66 -37.04 -0.26
C THR A 204 -7.63 -36.49 -1.25
N HIS A 205 -6.47 -36.05 -0.77
CA HIS A 205 -5.41 -35.44 -1.57
C HIS A 205 -4.02 -35.97 -1.22
N PRO A 206 -3.72 -37.26 -1.49
CA PRO A 206 -2.48 -37.90 -1.05
C PRO A 206 -1.22 -37.26 -1.65
N GLN A 207 -1.32 -36.70 -2.86
CA GLN A 207 -0.22 -35.98 -3.51
C GLN A 207 0.06 -34.62 -2.86
N LYS A 208 -0.96 -33.95 -2.31
CA LYS A 208 -0.85 -32.61 -1.69
C LYS A 208 -0.46 -32.71 -0.21
N TYR A 209 -0.90 -33.77 0.47
CA TYR A 209 -0.67 -34.02 1.88
C TYR A 209 -0.06 -35.41 2.11
N PRO A 210 1.22 -35.64 1.75
CA PRO A 210 1.89 -36.90 2.02
C PRO A 210 2.09 -37.11 3.52
N GLU A 211 2.42 -38.33 3.93
CA GLU A 211 2.53 -38.64 5.36
C GLU A 211 3.59 -37.82 6.11
N ASP A 212 4.72 -37.57 5.44
CA ASP A 212 5.82 -36.75 5.98
C ASP A 212 5.56 -35.23 5.85
N GLY A 213 4.51 -34.84 5.13
CA GLY A 213 4.15 -33.46 4.80
C GLY A 213 2.85 -32.98 5.45
N LYS A 214 2.36 -33.66 6.50
CA LYS A 214 1.08 -33.37 7.16
C LYS A 214 1.03 -31.93 7.70
N PRO A 215 -0.10 -31.22 7.56
CA PRO A 215 -0.25 -29.88 8.11
C PRO A 215 -0.17 -29.88 9.65
N GLY A 216 0.61 -28.94 10.19
CA GLY A 216 0.74 -28.74 11.63
C GLY A 216 -0.56 -28.24 12.27
N ASN A 217 -0.66 -28.36 13.60
CA ASN A 217 -1.84 -27.93 14.36
C ASN A 217 -2.20 -26.45 14.09
N GLU A 218 -1.19 -25.59 13.98
CA GLU A 218 -1.37 -24.15 13.74
C GLU A 218 -1.92 -23.84 12.34
N GLY A 219 -1.72 -24.73 11.35
CA GLY A 219 -2.34 -24.59 10.03
C GLY A 219 -3.82 -24.96 10.04
N ILE A 220 -4.20 -26.00 10.78
CA ILE A 220 -5.58 -26.50 10.84
C ILE A 220 -6.45 -25.63 11.75
N ARG A 221 -5.92 -25.23 12.92
CA ARG A 221 -6.65 -24.54 13.99
C ARG A 221 -7.51 -23.36 13.52
N PRO A 222 -7.01 -22.36 12.78
CA PRO A 222 -7.81 -21.17 12.46
C PRO A 222 -9.03 -21.50 11.59
N HIS A 223 -8.97 -22.54 10.77
CA HIS A 223 -10.05 -22.92 9.86
C HIS A 223 -11.01 -23.91 10.52
N PHE A 224 -10.49 -24.87 11.27
CA PHE A 224 -11.31 -25.89 11.95
C PHE A 224 -12.05 -25.35 13.17
N THR A 225 -11.38 -24.58 14.03
CA THR A 225 -11.98 -24.12 15.31
C THR A 225 -13.20 -23.23 15.07
N LEU A 226 -13.18 -22.42 14.01
CA LEU A 226 -14.31 -21.57 13.63
C LEU A 226 -15.57 -22.43 13.37
N LEU A 227 -15.46 -23.41 12.48
CA LEU A 227 -16.56 -24.33 12.14
C LEU A 227 -17.00 -25.21 13.33
N PHE A 228 -16.05 -25.66 14.15
CA PHE A 228 -16.34 -26.47 15.33
C PHE A 228 -17.15 -25.70 16.38
N ASN A 229 -16.84 -24.42 16.59
CA ASN A 229 -17.56 -23.57 17.52
C ASN A 229 -18.98 -23.29 17.03
N GLU A 230 -19.15 -22.99 15.75
CA GLU A 230 -20.48 -22.82 15.12
C GLU A 230 -21.35 -24.08 15.30
N LEU A 231 -20.79 -25.26 15.02
CA LEU A 231 -21.50 -26.53 15.22
C LEU A 231 -21.89 -26.73 16.70
N LYS A 232 -21.00 -26.38 17.63
CA LYS A 232 -21.23 -26.52 19.08
C LYS A 232 -22.30 -25.57 19.59
N GLU A 233 -22.40 -24.36 19.05
CA GLU A 233 -23.45 -23.40 19.38
C GLU A 233 -24.82 -23.89 18.90
N ASN A 234 -24.90 -24.36 17.66
CA ASN A 234 -26.13 -24.92 17.08
C ASN A 234 -26.59 -26.20 17.79
N SER A 235 -25.67 -26.98 18.38
CA SER A 235 -26.00 -28.22 19.11
C SER A 235 -26.50 -27.99 20.54
N LYS A 236 -26.45 -26.75 21.05
CA LYS A 236 -26.92 -26.39 22.40
C LYS A 236 -28.33 -25.77 22.42
N GLN A 237 -28.87 -25.44 21.25
CA GLN A 237 -30.25 -25.00 21.06
C GLN A 237 -31.18 -26.20 20.95
#